data_AF-A0A974CTL0-F1
#
_entry.id   AF-A0A974CTL0-F1
#
_cell.length_a   1.000
_cell.length_b   1.000
_cell.length_c   1.000
_cell.angle_alpha   90.00
_cell.angle_beta   90.00
_cell.angle_gamma   90.00
#
_symmetry.space_group_name_H-M   'P 1'
#
loop_
_entity.id
_entity.type
_entity.pdbx_description
1 polymer ?
#
loop_
_entity_poly.entity_id
_entity_poly.type
_entity_poly.pdbx_seq_one_letter_code
_entity_poly.pdbx_strand_id
1 'polypeptide(L)'
;MFICDICTQEVNSENDMKTHLLIAHMEQETSCPFCPLAGLSYDELNVHVHTAHEDLMEAWSEEEQNTFEGIADNSVSDKSSSGHRASQESYTRSHTALTADKESSLQNNPNNGCPQSNRNHYPSNSTSAQSTNTIGDLSIGAACSEPSIRNLNSVTQICEDSNFDVHSQSVAPSYDMDFVPECPFCCEVKASMEELECHVRTEHSDLLGTPSKEDGRQYECPMCSLVCANTRILEEHVNLHLEESSCDEGASTKASTDHNLARQLQEEEDHQRRAEESRQEKEEFQKLQKLFGLDNSGGYRQQSLQNMERAVGRGRMQPMEFHLHRAQMMESLATGVDDGRTKTSGVIEVLTKYYHSAAHEVSRVWLCSQLDHFSNSSGDKGWGCGFRNFQMVLSSLLLNETYNNCLQAYRSIPCIPKIQCMIEDAWKEGFDPQGASHFNGKLQGTKAWIGACEIYGLLTSLDIKCRIIDFHQPSSPSGTHPLLFNWVLNYYASEGTGVGKVVCTSKMPIYLQHQGHSRTIVGIEERKNKTLCLLIFDPGCSSENMQKLLKQNVDGASLKGLRKFVGSLKHKQYQIVAVDGQLSPGEKAVRLQESKVFRAERIP
;
A
#
# COMPACT_ATOMS: atom_id res chain seq x y z
N MET A 1 -33.87 -12.93 1.43
CA MET A 1 -32.68 -13.55 0.83
C MET A 1 -31.47 -12.79 1.34
N PHE A 2 -30.65 -13.47 2.13
CA PHE A 2 -29.43 -12.94 2.73
C PHE A 2 -28.27 -13.74 2.13
N ILE A 3 -27.14 -13.09 1.84
CA ILE A 3 -25.94 -13.75 1.34
C ILE A 3 -24.98 -13.88 2.52
N CYS A 4 -24.39 -15.06 2.71
CA CYS A 4 -23.42 -15.28 3.76
C CYS A 4 -22.09 -14.61 3.41
N ASP A 5 -21.72 -13.56 4.13
CA ASP A 5 -20.49 -12.77 3.90
C ASP A 5 -19.16 -13.57 4.11
N ILE A 6 -19.25 -14.88 4.41
CA ILE A 6 -18.09 -15.78 4.56
C ILE A 6 -17.93 -16.73 3.35
N CYS A 7 -19.01 -17.32 2.83
CA CYS A 7 -18.96 -18.30 1.73
C CYS A 7 -19.91 -18.01 0.56
N THR A 8 -20.55 -16.84 0.55
CA THR A 8 -21.47 -16.37 -0.50
C THR A 8 -22.71 -17.25 -0.77
N GLN A 9 -23.05 -18.18 0.14
CA GLN A 9 -24.30 -18.94 0.04
C GLN A 9 -25.52 -18.06 0.35
N GLU A 10 -26.59 -18.22 -0.43
CA GLU A 10 -27.88 -17.58 -0.21
C GLU A 10 -28.72 -18.35 0.81
N VAL A 11 -29.32 -17.63 1.75
CA VAL A 11 -30.26 -18.16 2.75
C VAL A 11 -31.52 -17.30 2.82
N ASN A 12 -32.63 -17.87 3.31
CA ASN A 12 -33.95 -17.27 3.14
C ASN A 12 -34.26 -16.18 4.20
N SER A 13 -33.90 -16.42 5.46
CA SER A 13 -34.12 -15.51 6.60
C SER A 13 -32.84 -15.24 7.44
N GLU A 14 -32.91 -14.25 8.34
CA GLU A 14 -31.86 -13.98 9.33
C GLU A 14 -31.63 -15.18 10.28
N ASN A 15 -32.69 -15.92 10.62
CA ASN A 15 -32.58 -17.11 11.47
C ASN A 15 -31.91 -18.28 10.73
N ASP A 16 -32.18 -18.43 9.42
CA ASP A 16 -31.46 -19.38 8.57
C ASP A 16 -29.98 -18.99 8.43
N MET A 17 -29.68 -17.68 8.38
CA MET A 17 -28.29 -17.19 8.41
C MET A 17 -27.58 -17.62 9.68
N LYS A 18 -28.17 -17.35 10.85
CA LYS A 18 -27.62 -17.76 12.16
C LYS A 18 -27.42 -19.27 12.28
N THR A 19 -28.35 -20.05 11.75
CA THR A 19 -28.25 -21.52 11.69
C THR A 19 -27.15 -22.00 10.73
N HIS A 20 -27.07 -21.40 9.54
CA HIS A 20 -26.01 -21.66 8.56
C HIS A 20 -24.62 -21.34 9.13
N LEU A 21 -24.49 -20.21 9.84
CA LEU A 21 -23.23 -19.77 10.45
C LEU A 21 -22.75 -20.72 11.54
N LEU A 22 -23.67 -21.16 12.41
CA LEU A 22 -23.36 -22.13 13.45
C LEU A 22 -22.82 -23.42 12.84
N ILE A 23 -23.59 -24.04 11.94
CA ILE A 23 -23.30 -25.37 11.38
C ILE A 23 -22.13 -25.37 10.38
N ALA A 24 -22.00 -24.33 9.54
CA ALA A 24 -21.01 -24.30 8.46
C ALA A 24 -19.73 -23.53 8.80
N HIS A 25 -19.72 -22.65 9.82
CA HIS A 25 -18.59 -21.74 10.10
C HIS A 25 -18.15 -21.67 11.57
N MET A 26 -18.85 -22.33 12.50
CA MET A 26 -18.49 -22.33 13.92
C MET A 26 -18.25 -23.76 14.45
N GLU A 27 -19.23 -24.64 14.35
CA GLU A 27 -19.18 -26.02 14.91
C GLU A 27 -18.07 -26.89 14.29
N GLN A 28 -17.68 -26.64 13.04
CA GLN A 28 -16.63 -27.41 12.35
C GLN A 28 -15.20 -26.91 12.64
N GLU A 29 -15.04 -25.80 13.35
CA GLU A 29 -13.75 -25.12 13.58
C GLU A 29 -13.47 -24.88 15.10
N THR A 30 -14.16 -25.57 16.01
CA THR A 30 -13.96 -25.47 17.47
C THR A 30 -13.21 -26.70 18.01
N SER A 31 -11.95 -26.50 18.41
CA SER A 31 -11.08 -27.53 18.98
C SER A 31 -10.56 -27.14 20.36
N CYS A 32 -10.39 -28.11 21.25
CA CYS A 32 -9.66 -27.93 22.49
C CYS A 32 -8.20 -27.54 22.20
N PRO A 33 -7.63 -26.53 22.89
CA PRO A 33 -6.23 -26.14 22.73
C PRO A 33 -5.25 -27.12 23.40
N PHE A 34 -5.75 -27.96 24.33
CA PHE A 34 -4.94 -28.81 25.20
C PHE A 34 -5.00 -30.31 24.82
N CYS A 35 -5.96 -30.72 23.98
CA CYS A 35 -6.06 -32.10 23.48
C CYS A 35 -6.73 -32.18 22.09
N PRO A 36 -6.66 -33.32 21.38
CA PRO A 36 -7.19 -33.45 20.00
C PRO A 36 -8.72 -33.41 19.84
N LEU A 37 -9.49 -33.03 20.88
CA LEU A 37 -10.95 -33.01 20.84
C LEU A 37 -11.45 -31.79 20.04
N ALA A 38 -12.35 -32.01 19.07
CA ALA A 38 -12.90 -30.97 18.22
C ALA A 38 -14.37 -31.25 17.84
N GLY A 39 -15.08 -30.24 17.37
CA GLY A 39 -16.51 -30.30 17.03
C GLY A 39 -17.44 -29.99 18.21
N LEU A 40 -16.97 -29.23 19.20
CA LEU A 40 -17.75 -28.87 20.39
C LEU A 40 -18.42 -27.49 20.23
N SER A 41 -19.62 -27.30 20.79
CA SER A 41 -20.14 -25.95 21.03
C SER A 41 -19.26 -25.18 22.04
N TYR A 42 -19.43 -23.86 22.13
CA TYR A 42 -18.67 -23.03 23.09
C TYR A 42 -18.88 -23.50 24.54
N ASP A 43 -20.11 -23.83 24.93
CA ASP A 43 -20.44 -24.24 26.29
C ASP A 43 -19.90 -25.64 26.63
N GLU A 44 -19.96 -26.58 25.68
CA GLU A 44 -19.35 -27.92 25.82
C GLU A 44 -17.83 -27.84 25.88
N LEU A 45 -17.20 -26.98 25.08
CA LEU A 45 -15.77 -26.71 25.13
C LEU A 45 -15.37 -26.08 26.47
N ASN A 46 -16.18 -25.15 26.99
CA ASN A 46 -15.95 -24.51 28.27
C ASN A 46 -16.03 -25.54 29.42
N VAL A 47 -17.04 -26.41 29.43
CA VAL A 47 -17.15 -27.52 30.39
C VAL A 47 -15.99 -28.49 30.23
N HIS A 48 -15.60 -28.85 29.00
CA HIS A 48 -14.47 -29.75 28.75
C HIS A 48 -13.15 -29.20 29.29
N VAL A 49 -12.85 -27.92 29.03
CA VAL A 49 -11.63 -27.28 29.54
C VAL A 49 -11.58 -27.29 31.07
N HIS A 50 -12.66 -26.89 31.73
CA HIS A 50 -12.73 -26.85 33.20
C HIS A 50 -12.81 -28.23 33.89
N THR A 51 -13.03 -29.33 33.15
CA THR A 51 -13.15 -30.70 33.73
C THR A 51 -12.07 -31.68 33.28
N ALA A 52 -11.31 -31.36 32.22
CA ALA A 52 -10.23 -32.21 31.70
C ALA A 52 -8.85 -31.53 31.76
N HIS A 53 -8.79 -30.22 32.02
CA HIS A 53 -7.55 -29.41 32.01
C HIS A 53 -7.49 -28.45 33.22
N GLU A 54 -8.16 -28.80 34.32
CA GLU A 54 -8.27 -28.02 35.57
C GLU A 54 -6.88 -27.67 36.13
N ASP A 55 -5.99 -28.67 36.27
CA ASP A 55 -4.59 -28.53 36.69
C ASP A 55 -3.77 -27.50 35.88
N LEU A 56 -4.15 -27.26 34.61
CA LEU A 56 -3.44 -26.34 33.73
C LEU A 56 -3.93 -24.89 33.84
N MET A 57 -5.09 -24.63 34.46
CA MET A 57 -5.57 -23.27 34.71
C MET A 57 -4.95 -22.67 35.98
N GLU A 58 -4.76 -23.45 37.05
CA GLU A 58 -4.21 -22.94 38.31
C GLU A 58 -2.80 -22.35 38.13
N ALA A 59 -1.94 -23.02 37.36
CA ALA A 59 -0.57 -22.60 37.09
C ALA A 59 -0.45 -21.21 36.40
N TRP A 60 -1.47 -20.77 35.67
CA TRP A 60 -1.47 -19.45 35.01
C TRP A 60 -1.86 -18.31 35.96
N SER A 61 -2.39 -18.62 37.15
CA SER A 61 -2.87 -17.63 38.11
C SER A 61 -1.82 -17.13 39.12
N GLU A 62 -0.72 -17.87 39.30
CA GLU A 62 0.33 -17.55 40.26
C GLU A 62 1.43 -16.63 39.68
N GLU A 63 1.75 -16.73 38.38
CA GLU A 63 2.86 -15.98 37.77
C GLU A 63 2.55 -14.47 37.61
N GLU A 64 1.30 -14.08 37.33
CA GLU A 64 0.96 -12.67 37.04
C GLU A 64 1.08 -11.73 38.27
N GLN A 65 1.08 -12.26 39.49
CA GLN A 65 1.10 -11.42 40.71
C GLN A 65 2.48 -10.80 41.02
N ASN A 66 3.57 -11.27 40.40
CA ASN A 66 4.94 -10.85 40.75
C ASN A 66 5.65 -9.96 39.72
N THR A 67 4.99 -9.52 38.64
CA THR A 67 5.66 -8.76 37.54
C THR A 67 5.05 -7.41 37.17
N PHE A 68 4.11 -6.86 37.97
CA PHE A 68 3.44 -5.60 37.61
C PHE A 68 4.24 -4.31 37.92
N GLU A 69 5.30 -4.36 38.73
CA GLU A 69 6.14 -3.17 39.00
C GLU A 69 7.41 -3.11 38.12
N GLY A 70 7.34 -2.32 37.04
CA GLY A 70 8.54 -1.62 36.54
C GLY A 70 9.04 -1.94 35.12
N ILE A 71 8.25 -1.63 34.08
CA ILE A 71 8.83 -1.24 32.78
C ILE A 71 8.25 0.12 32.37
N ALA A 72 9.04 1.17 32.59
CA ALA A 72 8.79 2.50 32.06
C ALA A 72 9.37 2.65 30.63
N ASP A 73 9.13 3.82 30.02
CA ASP A 73 9.55 4.17 28.66
C ASP A 73 11.00 3.78 28.31
N ASN A 74 11.19 3.40 27.05
CA ASN A 74 12.44 3.72 26.37
C ASN A 74 12.16 4.13 24.92
N SER A 75 12.28 5.43 24.65
CA SER A 75 12.25 5.99 23.30
C SER A 75 13.68 6.11 22.77
N VAL A 76 13.93 5.58 21.58
CA VAL A 76 15.27 5.56 20.99
C VAL A 76 15.72 6.98 20.66
N SER A 77 16.92 7.35 21.13
CA SER A 77 17.63 8.55 20.69
C SER A 77 19.14 8.29 20.65
N ASP A 78 19.80 8.75 19.58
CA ASP A 78 21.23 8.53 19.35
C ASP A 78 22.12 9.37 20.28
N LYS A 79 23.22 8.78 20.78
CA LYS A 79 24.60 9.28 20.54
C LYS A 79 25.73 8.48 21.22
N SER A 80 26.61 7.93 20.38
CA SER A 80 28.09 7.96 20.44
C SER A 80 28.90 7.89 21.77
N SER A 81 29.86 6.95 21.76
CA SER A 81 31.30 7.08 22.15
C SER A 81 31.83 6.59 23.53
N SER A 82 32.93 5.80 23.45
CA SER A 82 33.86 5.36 24.54
C SER A 82 33.30 4.47 25.68
N GLY A 83 34.06 3.60 26.35
CA GLY A 83 35.44 3.10 26.13
C GLY A 83 36.01 2.31 27.34
N HIS A 84 36.93 1.35 27.10
CA HIS A 84 37.70 0.52 28.09
C HIS A 84 36.91 -0.60 28.85
N ARG A 85 37.37 -1.86 28.81
CA ARG A 85 38.21 -2.65 29.78
C ARG A 85 37.63 -2.82 31.20
N ALA A 86 37.77 -3.96 31.91
CA ALA A 86 38.18 -5.35 31.58
C ALA A 86 38.03 -6.27 32.84
N SER A 87 38.21 -7.58 32.66
CA SER A 87 38.63 -8.59 33.68
C SER A 87 37.63 -9.11 34.74
N GLN A 88 37.60 -10.45 34.87
CA GLN A 88 37.72 -11.30 36.10
C GLN A 88 36.73 -11.07 37.30
N GLU A 89 36.35 -12.07 38.12
CA GLU A 89 36.76 -13.49 38.19
C GLU A 89 35.68 -14.43 38.77
N SER A 90 36.01 -15.72 38.82
CA SER A 90 35.21 -16.88 39.27
C SER A 90 34.76 -16.90 40.74
N TYR A 91 33.74 -17.74 41.04
CA TYR A 91 33.78 -18.63 42.22
C TYR A 91 33.07 -19.98 41.95
N THR A 92 33.50 -21.05 42.62
CA THR A 92 33.16 -22.46 42.29
C THR A 92 32.79 -23.33 43.49
N ARG A 93 31.71 -24.13 43.38
CA ARG A 93 31.47 -25.47 43.98
C ARG A 93 30.05 -25.96 43.59
N SER A 94 29.72 -27.21 43.21
CA SER A 94 30.25 -28.57 43.47
C SER A 94 30.04 -29.01 44.93
N HIS A 95 29.55 -30.20 45.32
CA HIS A 95 29.39 -31.55 44.74
C HIS A 95 28.16 -32.23 45.42
N THR A 96 27.54 -33.38 45.07
CA THR A 96 27.66 -34.42 44.01
C THR A 96 26.33 -35.24 43.96
N ALA A 97 26.17 -36.18 43.00
CA ALA A 97 25.04 -37.11 42.93
C ALA A 97 25.17 -38.36 43.85
N LEU A 98 24.06 -39.09 44.05
CA LEU A 98 24.02 -40.46 44.57
C LEU A 98 23.00 -41.30 43.78
N THR A 99 23.34 -42.56 43.53
CA THR A 99 22.52 -43.58 42.85
C THR A 99 22.36 -44.81 43.75
N ALA A 100 21.19 -45.43 43.78
CA ALA A 100 20.99 -46.74 44.41
C ALA A 100 19.77 -47.47 43.78
N ASP A 101 19.96 -48.74 43.41
CA ASP A 101 18.96 -49.57 42.73
C ASP A 101 17.96 -50.26 43.68
N LYS A 102 16.84 -50.74 43.11
CA LYS A 102 16.20 -51.98 43.59
C LYS A 102 15.23 -52.61 42.57
N GLU A 103 15.37 -53.91 42.35
CA GLU A 103 14.45 -54.75 41.57
C GLU A 103 13.53 -55.62 42.48
N SER A 104 12.73 -56.46 41.81
CA SER A 104 12.15 -57.74 42.24
C SER A 104 10.77 -57.79 42.94
N SER A 105 9.72 -57.79 42.10
CA SER A 105 8.88 -58.97 41.80
C SER A 105 7.69 -59.44 42.69
N LEU A 106 6.67 -59.97 41.97
CA LEU A 106 5.62 -60.97 42.32
C LEU A 106 4.18 -60.51 42.69
N GLN A 107 3.29 -60.74 41.72
CA GLN A 107 1.96 -61.40 41.82
C GLN A 107 0.83 -60.82 42.71
N ASN A 108 -0.28 -60.42 42.07
CA ASN A 108 -1.55 -61.17 42.13
C ASN A 108 -2.60 -60.69 41.10
N ASN A 109 -3.61 -61.53 40.82
CA ASN A 109 -4.77 -61.35 39.93
C ASN A 109 -5.96 -62.11 40.62
N PRO A 110 -7.26 -61.75 40.48
CA PRO A 110 -8.01 -62.01 39.24
C PRO A 110 -9.24 -61.11 38.89
N ASN A 111 -9.59 -61.11 37.60
CA ASN A 111 -10.94 -61.11 36.98
C ASN A 111 -12.07 -60.15 37.45
N ASN A 112 -12.43 -59.20 36.57
CA ASN A 112 -13.70 -59.14 35.79
C ASN A 112 -13.84 -57.75 35.13
N GLY A 113 -14.34 -57.57 33.90
CA GLY A 113 -14.71 -58.52 32.84
C GLY A 113 -15.50 -57.80 31.73
N CYS A 114 -15.08 -57.89 30.46
CA CYS A 114 -15.73 -57.21 29.33
C CYS A 114 -15.66 -58.09 28.06
N PRO A 115 -16.76 -58.28 27.29
CA PRO A 115 -16.80 -59.27 26.21
C PRO A 115 -16.34 -58.75 24.84
N GLN A 116 -15.50 -59.55 24.18
CA GLN A 116 -15.44 -59.64 22.71
C GLN A 116 -16.65 -60.51 22.25
N SER A 117 -17.10 -60.61 20.99
CA SER A 117 -16.55 -60.22 19.68
C SER A 117 -17.69 -60.22 18.63
N ASN A 118 -17.55 -59.52 17.50
CA ASN A 118 -17.50 -60.19 16.18
C ASN A 118 -17.23 -59.26 14.98
N ARG A 119 -16.78 -59.86 13.87
CA ARG A 119 -16.70 -59.26 12.53
C ARG A 119 -18.07 -59.28 11.85
N ASN A 120 -18.24 -58.45 10.81
CA ASN A 120 -18.64 -58.92 9.48
C ASN A 120 -18.28 -57.91 8.37
N HIS A 121 -18.22 -58.39 7.13
CA HIS A 121 -17.77 -57.64 5.93
C HIS A 121 -18.86 -57.64 4.86
N TYR A 122 -19.21 -56.44 4.34
CA TYR A 122 -19.85 -56.23 3.02
C TYR A 122 -21.24 -56.90 2.80
N PRO A 123 -21.95 -56.67 1.67
CA PRO A 123 -21.65 -55.82 0.51
C PRO A 123 -22.74 -54.77 0.17
N SER A 124 -22.53 -54.02 -0.91
CA SER A 124 -23.59 -53.48 -1.77
C SER A 124 -23.06 -53.32 -3.20
N ASN A 125 -23.89 -53.66 -4.20
CA ASN A 125 -23.46 -53.86 -5.58
C ASN A 125 -23.64 -52.63 -6.47
N SER A 126 -22.87 -52.62 -7.55
CA SER A 126 -23.01 -51.73 -8.71
C SER A 126 -24.21 -52.10 -9.60
N THR A 127 -24.82 -51.08 -10.23
CA THR A 127 -25.49 -51.26 -11.53
C THR A 127 -25.24 -50.04 -12.42
N SER A 128 -24.57 -50.26 -13.54
CA SER A 128 -24.48 -49.31 -14.66
C SER A 128 -25.22 -49.90 -15.86
N ALA A 129 -25.85 -49.06 -16.67
CA ALA A 129 -26.49 -49.46 -17.91
C ALA A 129 -26.13 -48.47 -19.03
N GLN A 130 -25.71 -48.98 -20.18
CA GLN A 130 -25.46 -48.22 -21.40
C GLN A 130 -26.31 -48.81 -22.54
N SER A 131 -26.89 -47.92 -23.35
CA SER A 131 -27.43 -48.22 -24.68
C SER A 131 -27.51 -46.90 -25.47
N THR A 132 -26.50 -46.56 -26.27
CA THR A 132 -26.38 -46.91 -27.72
C THR A 132 -27.49 -46.33 -28.61
N ASN A 133 -27.19 -45.28 -29.39
CA ASN A 133 -27.12 -45.42 -30.85
C ASN A 133 -26.55 -44.18 -31.58
N THR A 134 -26.20 -44.42 -32.85
CA THR A 134 -25.37 -43.64 -33.76
C THR A 134 -26.06 -42.52 -34.55
N ILE A 135 -25.26 -41.49 -34.87
CA ILE A 135 -25.17 -40.74 -36.15
C ILE A 135 -26.46 -40.12 -36.72
N GLY A 136 -26.43 -38.80 -36.88
CA GLY A 136 -27.24 -38.03 -37.82
C GLY A 136 -26.50 -36.75 -38.23
N ASP A 137 -25.99 -36.71 -39.46
CA ASP A 137 -25.28 -35.56 -40.04
C ASP A 137 -26.25 -34.63 -40.79
N LEU A 138 -26.07 -33.31 -40.66
CA LEU A 138 -26.52 -32.29 -41.61
C LEU A 138 -25.87 -30.93 -41.31
N SER A 139 -25.42 -30.24 -42.36
CA SER A 139 -24.64 -28.98 -42.32
C SER A 139 -25.47 -27.72 -42.63
N ILE A 140 -24.79 -26.55 -42.69
CA ILE A 140 -25.21 -25.16 -43.02
C ILE A 140 -25.33 -24.24 -41.77
N GLY A 141 -24.72 -23.04 -41.67
CA GLY A 141 -23.66 -22.44 -42.50
C GLY A 141 -23.68 -20.89 -42.65
N ALA A 142 -22.89 -20.15 -41.84
CA ALA A 142 -22.42 -18.75 -42.00
C ALA A 142 -21.45 -18.42 -40.83
N ALA A 143 -20.20 -17.95 -40.99
CA ALA A 143 -19.69 -16.64 -41.46
C ALA A 143 -19.89 -15.49 -40.42
N CYS A 144 -18.91 -14.65 -40.01
CA CYS A 144 -17.55 -14.29 -40.49
C CYS A 144 -16.57 -14.12 -39.29
N SER A 145 -15.32 -14.62 -39.31
CA SER A 145 -14.05 -13.99 -39.79
C SER A 145 -13.29 -13.09 -38.78
N GLU A 146 -12.10 -13.54 -38.36
CA GLU A 146 -11.05 -12.76 -37.67
C GLU A 146 -9.97 -12.26 -38.65
N PRO A 147 -9.14 -11.24 -38.27
CA PRO A 147 -7.88 -10.93 -38.93
C PRO A 147 -6.65 -11.11 -38.01
N SER A 148 -5.65 -11.89 -38.45
CA SER A 148 -4.34 -11.99 -37.76
C SER A 148 -3.34 -10.95 -38.28
N ILE A 149 -2.46 -10.42 -37.41
CA ILE A 149 -1.39 -9.48 -37.77
C ILE A 149 -0.04 -10.20 -37.91
N ARG A 150 0.82 -9.72 -38.83
CA ARG A 150 2.21 -10.16 -39.02
C ARG A 150 3.18 -8.97 -38.89
N ASN A 151 4.42 -9.25 -38.46
CA ASN A 151 5.55 -8.32 -38.47
C ASN A 151 6.08 -8.06 -39.90
N LEU A 152 6.60 -6.85 -40.15
CA LEU A 152 8.03 -6.61 -40.40
C LEU A 152 8.39 -5.10 -40.31
N ASN A 153 9.68 -4.75 -40.34
CA ASN A 153 10.21 -3.41 -40.03
C ASN A 153 10.85 -2.68 -41.24
N SER A 154 10.87 -1.34 -41.13
CA SER A 154 12.01 -0.43 -41.41
C SER A 154 12.22 0.27 -42.78
N VAL A 155 12.87 1.45 -42.68
CA VAL A 155 13.83 2.10 -43.61
C VAL A 155 13.34 3.04 -44.76
N THR A 156 13.48 4.36 -44.51
CA THR A 156 13.87 5.48 -45.44
C THR A 156 12.96 5.89 -46.63
N GLN A 157 12.99 7.09 -47.24
CA GLN A 157 13.67 8.40 -47.00
C GLN A 157 12.98 9.57 -47.76
N ILE A 158 13.32 10.82 -47.38
CA ILE A 158 13.39 12.09 -48.17
C ILE A 158 12.11 12.67 -48.87
N CYS A 159 11.78 13.91 -48.47
CA CYS A 159 11.54 15.16 -49.25
C CYS A 159 11.10 16.22 -48.20
N GLU A 160 11.76 17.37 -47.98
CA GLU A 160 11.86 18.56 -48.86
C GLU A 160 10.47 19.18 -49.14
N ASP A 161 10.18 20.47 -48.90
CA ASP A 161 11.10 21.61 -48.70
C ASP A 161 10.49 22.86 -47.98
N SER A 162 11.38 23.74 -47.49
CA SER A 162 11.26 25.22 -47.35
C SER A 162 10.52 25.92 -46.17
N ASN A 163 11.21 26.98 -45.69
CA ASN A 163 10.77 28.22 -45.00
C ASN A 163 10.25 28.21 -43.54
N PHE A 164 10.41 29.30 -42.76
CA PHE A 164 11.52 30.24 -42.53
C PHE A 164 11.23 31.02 -41.23
N ASP A 165 12.27 31.28 -40.46
CA ASP A 165 12.42 31.92 -39.13
C ASP A 165 11.58 33.20 -38.80
N VAL A 166 11.67 33.63 -37.53
CA VAL A 166 11.79 35.02 -37.00
C VAL A 166 11.37 35.07 -35.51
N HIS A 167 12.36 34.84 -34.63
CA HIS A 167 12.73 35.70 -33.47
C HIS A 167 11.75 35.86 -32.26
N SER A 168 12.18 36.18 -31.03
CA SER A 168 13.49 36.41 -30.36
C SER A 168 13.26 36.27 -28.82
N GLN A 169 14.19 36.28 -27.87
CA GLN A 169 15.56 36.84 -27.74
C GLN A 169 16.30 36.01 -26.63
N SER A 170 17.63 35.96 -26.54
CA SER A 170 18.44 37.11 -26.07
C SER A 170 19.96 36.94 -26.28
N VAL A 171 20.55 37.96 -26.91
CA VAL A 171 21.90 38.56 -26.74
C VAL A 171 23.12 37.63 -26.52
N ALA A 172 24.08 37.72 -27.44
CA ALA A 172 25.46 37.23 -27.33
C ALA A 172 26.49 38.39 -27.19
N PRO A 173 27.77 38.09 -26.88
CA PRO A 173 28.92 38.87 -27.34
C PRO A 173 29.59 38.22 -28.58
N SER A 174 30.49 38.95 -29.25
CA SER A 174 30.95 38.63 -30.62
C SER A 174 32.41 39.02 -30.90
N TYR A 175 32.88 38.64 -32.10
CA TYR A 175 34.08 39.06 -32.86
C TYR A 175 35.32 38.13 -32.91
N ASP A 176 35.61 37.75 -34.15
CA ASP A 176 36.88 37.64 -34.90
C ASP A 176 38.15 37.04 -34.26
N MET A 177 38.73 36.11 -35.00
CA MET A 177 40.19 35.98 -35.20
C MET A 177 40.46 35.54 -36.64
N ASP A 178 41.44 36.16 -37.30
CA ASP A 178 41.83 35.85 -38.68
C ASP A 178 42.52 34.49 -38.79
N PHE A 179 42.21 33.72 -39.84
CA PHE A 179 42.91 32.47 -40.14
C PHE A 179 44.17 32.77 -40.98
N VAL A 180 45.31 32.94 -40.32
CA VAL A 180 46.59 33.23 -40.98
C VAL A 180 47.36 31.92 -41.22
N PRO A 181 47.77 31.61 -42.47
CA PRO A 181 48.39 30.31 -42.79
C PRO A 181 49.84 30.23 -42.30
N GLU A 182 50.12 29.30 -41.39
CA GLU A 182 51.47 28.97 -40.88
C GLU A 182 52.08 27.73 -41.56
N CYS A 183 53.40 27.75 -41.71
CA CYS A 183 54.15 26.60 -42.23
C CYS A 183 54.32 25.49 -41.18
N PRO A 184 53.86 24.25 -41.43
CA PRO A 184 53.92 23.16 -40.45
C PRO A 184 55.34 22.62 -40.21
N PHE A 185 56.35 23.05 -40.98
CA PHE A 185 57.74 22.60 -40.86
C PHE A 185 58.66 23.58 -40.12
N CYS A 186 58.29 24.86 -40.03
CA CYS A 186 59.10 25.91 -39.38
C CYS A 186 58.31 26.99 -38.61
N CYS A 187 56.97 26.91 -38.61
CA CYS A 187 56.05 27.89 -38.03
C CYS A 187 56.15 29.32 -38.60
N GLU A 188 56.68 29.52 -39.82
CA GLU A 188 56.58 30.82 -40.48
C GLU A 188 55.15 31.10 -40.98
N VAL A 189 54.56 32.17 -40.44
CA VAL A 189 53.30 32.77 -40.89
C VAL A 189 53.47 33.38 -42.30
N LYS A 190 52.52 33.18 -43.20
CA LYS A 190 52.46 33.81 -44.55
C LYS A 190 51.18 34.60 -44.76
N ALA A 191 51.17 35.55 -45.70
CA ALA A 191 50.02 36.42 -45.93
C ALA A 191 48.95 35.78 -46.83
N SER A 192 49.30 34.74 -47.60
CA SER A 192 48.35 33.92 -48.35
C SER A 192 48.73 32.44 -48.37
N MET A 193 47.81 31.59 -48.81
CA MET A 193 48.05 30.14 -48.92
C MET A 193 48.95 29.80 -50.11
N GLU A 194 48.94 30.61 -51.17
CA GLU A 194 49.87 30.52 -52.30
C GLU A 194 51.31 30.92 -51.90
N GLU A 195 51.47 31.92 -51.03
CA GLU A 195 52.77 32.23 -50.43
C GLU A 195 53.28 31.08 -49.54
N LEU A 196 52.39 30.43 -48.80
CA LEU A 196 52.74 29.24 -48.01
C LEU A 196 53.15 28.07 -48.90
N GLU A 197 52.41 27.77 -49.98
CA GLU A 197 52.82 26.76 -50.95
C GLU A 197 54.18 27.09 -51.60
N CYS A 198 54.45 28.36 -51.90
CA CYS A 198 55.71 28.81 -52.47
C CYS A 198 56.87 28.59 -51.49
N HIS A 199 56.73 29.06 -50.25
CA HIS A 199 57.71 28.91 -49.17
C HIS A 199 58.01 27.43 -48.86
N VAL A 200 56.97 26.60 -48.73
CA VAL A 200 57.13 25.15 -48.52
C VAL A 200 57.87 24.49 -49.69
N ARG A 201 57.67 24.97 -50.91
CA ARG A 201 58.33 24.45 -52.13
C ARG A 201 59.75 24.97 -52.34
N THR A 202 60.16 26.05 -51.67
CA THR A 202 61.55 26.56 -51.71
C THR A 202 62.33 26.17 -50.47
N GLU A 203 61.93 26.62 -49.29
CA GLU A 203 62.68 26.47 -48.03
C GLU A 203 62.60 25.05 -47.43
N HIS A 204 61.61 24.27 -47.87
CA HIS A 204 61.44 22.86 -47.47
C HIS A 204 61.48 21.90 -48.67
N SER A 205 62.09 22.34 -49.78
CA SER A 205 62.33 21.52 -50.98
C SER A 205 63.06 20.21 -50.68
N ASP A 206 64.06 20.23 -49.78
CA ASP A 206 64.79 19.03 -49.32
C ASP A 206 63.91 18.02 -48.55
N LEU A 207 62.82 18.47 -47.92
CA LEU A 207 61.85 17.60 -47.22
C LEU A 207 60.77 17.05 -48.16
N LEU A 208 60.57 17.68 -49.32
CA LEU A 208 59.64 17.25 -50.38
C LEU A 208 60.36 16.56 -51.55
N GLY A 209 61.60 16.12 -51.32
CA GLY A 209 62.49 15.60 -52.35
C GLY A 209 61.97 14.34 -53.04
N THR A 210 61.59 14.46 -54.31
CA THR A 210 61.58 13.32 -55.24
C THR A 210 63.00 12.75 -55.33
N PRO A 211 63.20 11.42 -55.24
CA PRO A 211 64.53 10.85 -55.02
C PRO A 211 65.45 11.07 -56.22
N SER A 212 66.49 11.89 -56.02
CA SER A 212 67.60 12.08 -56.95
C SER A 212 68.91 11.81 -56.25
N LYS A 213 69.71 10.90 -56.83
CA LYS A 213 71.01 10.37 -56.34
C LYS A 213 70.91 9.36 -55.19
N GLU A 214 70.84 8.10 -55.59
CA GLU A 214 71.72 7.02 -55.10
C GLU A 214 72.08 7.05 -53.59
N ASP A 215 71.14 6.65 -52.74
CA ASP A 215 71.48 5.94 -51.49
C ASP A 215 70.86 4.54 -51.55
N GLY A 216 71.67 3.51 -51.31
CA GLY A 216 71.37 2.11 -51.62
C GLY A 216 70.42 1.44 -50.63
N ARG A 217 69.43 2.16 -50.10
CA ARG A 217 68.55 1.68 -49.04
C ARG A 217 67.53 0.69 -49.59
N GLN A 218 67.79 -0.58 -49.27
CA GLN A 218 66.88 -1.69 -49.44
C GLN A 218 65.84 -1.65 -48.31
N TYR A 219 64.56 -1.62 -48.66
CA TYR A 219 63.45 -1.48 -47.72
C TYR A 219 62.72 -2.83 -47.58
N GLU A 220 62.97 -3.54 -46.49
CA GLU A 220 62.36 -4.86 -46.24
C GLU A 220 60.89 -4.76 -45.81
N CYS A 221 60.05 -5.62 -46.39
CA CYS A 221 58.65 -5.74 -46.00
C CYS A 221 58.49 -6.53 -44.69
N PRO A 222 57.89 -5.94 -43.64
CA PRO A 222 57.75 -6.60 -42.34
C PRO A 222 56.78 -7.80 -42.35
N MET A 223 56.00 -7.98 -43.43
CA MET A 223 55.02 -9.06 -43.58
C MET A 223 55.61 -10.33 -44.22
N CYS A 224 56.58 -10.17 -45.13
CA CYS A 224 57.06 -11.27 -46.00
C CYS A 224 58.58 -11.28 -46.27
N SER A 225 59.34 -10.32 -45.73
CA SER A 225 60.78 -10.13 -45.98
C SER A 225 61.17 -9.82 -47.43
N LEU A 226 60.24 -9.39 -48.30
CA LEU A 226 60.59 -8.91 -49.64
C LEU A 226 61.36 -7.59 -49.55
N VAL A 227 62.46 -7.47 -50.29
CA VAL A 227 63.27 -6.25 -50.37
C VAL A 227 62.75 -5.33 -51.48
N CYS A 228 62.18 -4.19 -51.10
CA CYS A 228 61.69 -3.17 -52.02
C CYS A 228 62.76 -2.10 -52.32
N ALA A 229 62.76 -1.60 -53.56
CA ALA A 229 63.78 -0.68 -54.06
C ALA A 229 63.60 0.80 -53.64
N ASN A 230 62.44 1.15 -53.08
CA ASN A 230 62.16 2.44 -52.44
C ASN A 230 60.92 2.32 -51.53
N THR A 231 60.67 3.34 -50.71
CA THR A 231 59.54 3.40 -49.75
C THR A 231 58.17 3.30 -50.42
N ARG A 232 57.99 3.87 -51.62
CA ARG A 232 56.70 3.84 -52.32
C ARG A 232 56.35 2.46 -52.87
N ILE A 233 57.33 1.73 -53.40
CA ILE A 233 57.17 0.32 -53.77
C ILE A 233 56.92 -0.54 -52.53
N LEU A 234 57.56 -0.23 -51.39
CA LEU A 234 57.25 -0.89 -50.12
C LEU A 234 55.80 -0.61 -49.67
N GLU A 235 55.35 0.63 -49.76
CA GLU A 235 53.98 1.04 -49.40
C GLU A 235 52.94 0.35 -50.29
N GLU A 236 53.10 0.42 -51.61
CA GLU A 236 52.25 -0.28 -52.58
C GLU A 236 52.25 -1.82 -52.34
N HIS A 237 53.38 -2.40 -51.92
CA HIS A 237 53.49 -3.83 -51.60
C HIS A 237 52.92 -4.23 -50.21
N VAL A 238 53.09 -3.41 -49.18
CA VAL A 238 52.47 -3.63 -47.86
C VAL A 238 50.95 -3.45 -47.96
N ASN A 239 50.48 -2.48 -48.73
CA ASN A 239 49.07 -2.31 -49.04
C ASN A 239 48.54 -3.54 -49.80
N LEU A 240 49.26 -4.09 -50.79
CA LEU A 240 48.89 -5.36 -51.41
C LEU A 240 48.78 -6.52 -50.41
N HIS A 241 49.59 -6.59 -49.35
CA HIS A 241 49.42 -7.61 -48.32
C HIS A 241 48.23 -7.35 -47.38
N LEU A 242 47.89 -6.09 -47.10
CA LEU A 242 46.69 -5.73 -46.34
C LEU A 242 45.42 -5.97 -47.18
N GLU A 243 45.50 -5.71 -48.48
CA GLU A 243 44.45 -5.98 -49.47
C GLU A 243 44.28 -7.49 -49.68
N GLU A 244 45.34 -8.28 -49.91
CA GLU A 244 45.28 -9.75 -49.93
C GLU A 244 44.71 -10.30 -48.62
N SER A 245 45.09 -9.73 -47.47
CA SER A 245 44.51 -10.09 -46.17
C SER A 245 43.03 -9.72 -46.04
N SER A 246 42.47 -8.91 -46.95
CA SER A 246 41.04 -8.60 -47.05
C SER A 246 40.32 -9.36 -48.19
N CYS A 247 41.08 -9.80 -49.21
CA CYS A 247 40.61 -10.65 -50.30
C CYS A 247 40.55 -12.14 -49.92
N ASP A 248 41.31 -12.57 -48.92
CA ASP A 248 41.16 -13.88 -48.29
C ASP A 248 39.75 -13.99 -47.66
N GLU A 249 38.96 -14.98 -48.07
CA GLU A 249 37.54 -15.13 -47.68
C GLU A 249 37.37 -15.24 -46.14
N GLY A 250 38.46 -15.56 -45.44
CA GLY A 250 38.59 -15.58 -43.97
C GLY A 250 38.52 -14.23 -43.25
N ALA A 251 38.73 -13.09 -43.92
CA ALA A 251 38.78 -11.79 -43.24
C ALA A 251 37.43 -11.09 -43.14
N SER A 252 36.63 -11.10 -44.23
CA SER A 252 35.23 -10.68 -44.17
C SER A 252 34.41 -11.56 -43.21
N THR A 253 34.78 -12.83 -43.04
CA THR A 253 34.17 -13.70 -42.02
C THR A 253 34.64 -13.34 -40.60
N LYS A 254 35.92 -13.02 -40.36
CA LYS A 254 36.40 -12.58 -39.03
C LYS A 254 35.75 -11.29 -38.54
N ALA A 255 35.72 -10.25 -39.37
CA ALA A 255 35.05 -8.99 -39.03
C ALA A 255 33.54 -9.21 -38.77
N SER A 256 32.92 -10.13 -39.53
CA SER A 256 31.53 -10.56 -39.31
C SER A 256 31.35 -11.34 -38.00
N THR A 257 32.26 -12.26 -37.63
CA THR A 257 32.17 -12.98 -36.34
C THR A 257 32.35 -12.04 -35.16
N ASP A 258 33.25 -11.07 -35.23
CA ASP A 258 33.47 -10.12 -34.14
C ASP A 258 32.27 -9.17 -33.98
N HIS A 259 31.68 -8.70 -35.09
CA HIS A 259 30.42 -7.93 -35.05
C HIS A 259 29.24 -8.76 -34.52
N ASN A 260 29.15 -10.04 -34.88
CA ASN A 260 28.11 -10.94 -34.37
C ASN A 260 28.32 -11.29 -32.90
N LEU A 261 29.56 -11.45 -32.44
CA LEU A 261 29.89 -11.66 -31.02
C LEU A 261 29.58 -10.40 -30.20
N ALA A 262 29.97 -9.20 -30.67
CA ALA A 262 29.62 -7.95 -30.03
C ALA A 262 28.10 -7.75 -29.94
N ARG A 263 27.37 -8.08 -31.02
CA ARG A 263 25.90 -8.07 -31.02
C ARG A 263 25.31 -9.10 -30.04
N GLN A 264 25.85 -10.33 -30.00
CA GLN A 264 25.40 -11.37 -29.06
C GLN A 264 25.63 -10.96 -27.60
N LEU A 265 26.79 -10.35 -27.29
CA LEU A 265 27.09 -9.83 -25.96
C LEU A 265 26.16 -8.67 -25.58
N GLN A 266 25.84 -7.77 -26.51
CA GLN A 266 24.84 -6.71 -26.27
C GLN A 266 23.42 -7.29 -26.08
N GLU A 267 23.02 -8.29 -26.89
CA GLU A 267 21.74 -8.98 -26.75
C GLU A 267 21.63 -9.73 -25.42
N GLU A 268 22.73 -10.30 -24.93
CA GLU A 268 22.81 -10.95 -23.62
C GLU A 268 22.81 -9.93 -22.47
N GLU A 269 23.59 -8.85 -22.52
CA GLU A 269 23.57 -7.79 -21.51
C GLU A 269 22.18 -7.14 -21.42
N ASP A 270 21.58 -6.81 -22.57
CA ASP A 270 20.22 -6.30 -22.64
C ASP A 270 19.19 -7.30 -22.08
N HIS A 271 19.40 -8.60 -22.27
CA HIS A 271 18.54 -9.63 -21.68
C HIS A 271 18.73 -9.72 -20.15
N GLN A 272 19.97 -9.75 -19.66
CA GLN A 272 20.28 -9.77 -18.23
C GLN A 272 19.74 -8.52 -17.51
N ARG A 273 19.93 -7.33 -18.11
CA ARG A 273 19.41 -6.05 -17.60
C ARG A 273 17.89 -6.05 -17.51
N ARG A 274 17.18 -6.42 -18.59
CA ARG A 274 15.70 -6.53 -18.58
C ARG A 274 15.17 -7.58 -17.61
N ALA A 275 15.90 -8.67 -17.39
CA ALA A 275 15.52 -9.69 -16.42
C ALA A 275 15.64 -9.18 -14.97
N GLU A 276 16.69 -8.40 -14.66
CA GLU A 276 16.86 -7.77 -13.35
C GLU A 276 15.87 -6.62 -13.13
N GLU A 277 15.64 -5.76 -14.14
CA GLU A 277 14.60 -4.71 -14.12
C GLU A 277 13.22 -5.32 -13.82
N SER A 278 12.84 -6.39 -14.53
CA SER A 278 11.56 -7.09 -14.32
C SER A 278 11.49 -7.80 -12.95
N ARG A 279 12.62 -8.28 -12.41
CA ARG A 279 12.69 -8.83 -11.04
C ARG A 279 12.46 -7.74 -10.01
N GLN A 280 13.12 -6.59 -10.14
CA GLN A 280 12.94 -5.44 -9.25
C GLN A 280 11.51 -4.92 -9.31
N GLU A 281 10.96 -4.69 -10.51
CA GLU A 281 9.57 -4.26 -10.73
C GLU A 281 8.59 -5.20 -10.02
N LYS A 282 8.71 -6.51 -10.22
CA LYS A 282 7.85 -7.53 -9.61
C LYS A 282 7.94 -7.53 -8.08
N GLU A 283 9.14 -7.37 -7.53
CA GLU A 283 9.33 -7.27 -6.09
C GLU A 283 8.74 -5.98 -5.50
N GLU A 284 8.93 -4.83 -6.16
CA GLU A 284 8.38 -3.55 -5.72
C GLU A 284 6.86 -3.50 -5.84
N PHE A 285 6.31 -4.02 -6.94
CA PHE A 285 4.87 -4.15 -7.13
C PHE A 285 4.22 -5.03 -6.05
N GLN A 286 4.82 -6.16 -5.69
CA GLN A 286 4.35 -6.98 -4.56
C GLN A 286 4.42 -6.25 -3.20
N LYS A 287 5.50 -5.49 -2.95
CA LYS A 287 5.64 -4.67 -1.74
C LYS A 287 4.54 -3.59 -1.67
N LEU A 288 4.20 -2.96 -2.81
CA LEU A 288 3.15 -1.95 -2.93
C LEU A 288 1.73 -2.55 -2.80
N GLN A 289 1.42 -3.65 -3.50
CA GLN A 289 0.14 -4.36 -3.36
C GLN A 289 -0.14 -4.71 -1.88
N LYS A 290 0.88 -5.22 -1.17
CA LYS A 290 0.78 -5.55 0.25
C LYS A 290 0.60 -4.31 1.14
N LEU A 291 1.27 -3.21 0.83
CA LEU A 291 1.13 -1.94 1.58
C LEU A 291 -0.30 -1.38 1.48
N PHE A 292 -0.88 -1.38 0.28
CA PHE A 292 -2.24 -0.87 0.04
C PHE A 292 -3.36 -1.89 0.30
N GLY A 293 -3.02 -3.13 0.70
CA GLY A 293 -3.99 -4.18 1.03
C GLY A 293 -4.65 -4.85 -0.19
N LEU A 294 -4.03 -4.75 -1.36
CA LEU A 294 -4.47 -5.25 -2.67
C LEU A 294 -3.76 -6.57 -3.08
N ASP A 295 -3.01 -7.19 -2.15
CA ASP A 295 -2.30 -8.46 -2.37
C ASP A 295 -3.19 -9.71 -2.20
N ASN A 296 -4.48 -9.53 -1.93
CA ASN A 296 -5.44 -10.58 -1.60
C ASN A 296 -5.03 -11.48 -0.41
N SER A 297 -4.20 -11.00 0.53
CA SER A 297 -3.77 -11.71 1.76
C SER A 297 -4.86 -11.87 2.84
N GLY A 298 -6.13 -11.90 2.43
CA GLY A 298 -7.30 -11.86 3.29
C GLY A 298 -7.61 -10.48 3.87
N GLY A 299 -8.71 -10.38 4.60
CA GLY A 299 -9.25 -9.13 5.17
C GLY A 299 -9.46 -9.17 6.68
N TYR A 300 -10.45 -8.42 7.15
CA TYR A 300 -10.76 -8.22 8.58
C TYR A 300 -10.85 -9.51 9.41
N ARG A 301 -11.67 -10.50 8.98
CA ARG A 301 -11.86 -11.79 9.68
C ARG A 301 -10.51 -12.49 9.91
N GLN A 302 -9.74 -12.67 8.84
CA GLN A 302 -8.46 -13.39 8.89
C GLN A 302 -7.38 -12.64 9.68
N GLN A 303 -7.32 -11.31 9.57
CA GLN A 303 -6.39 -10.52 10.39
C GLN A 303 -6.76 -10.55 11.88
N SER A 304 -8.06 -10.48 12.22
CA SER A 304 -8.52 -10.56 13.59
C SER A 304 -8.17 -11.92 14.22
N LEU A 305 -8.54 -13.02 13.55
CA LEU A 305 -8.21 -14.39 13.97
C LEU A 305 -6.71 -14.56 14.21
N GLN A 306 -5.88 -14.25 13.22
CA GLN A 306 -4.41 -14.35 13.35
C GLN A 306 -3.84 -13.49 14.49
N ASN A 307 -4.44 -12.35 14.80
CA ASN A 307 -3.95 -11.50 15.89
C ASN A 307 -4.40 -12.00 17.26
N MET A 308 -5.56 -12.67 17.36
CA MET A 308 -6.00 -13.35 18.58
C MET A 308 -5.24 -14.68 18.80
N GLU A 309 -4.99 -15.47 17.75
CA GLU A 309 -4.09 -16.64 17.77
C GLU A 309 -2.69 -16.28 18.30
N ARG A 310 -2.13 -15.17 17.80
CA ARG A 310 -0.85 -14.61 18.26
C ARG A 310 -0.90 -14.04 19.69
N ALA A 311 -2.08 -13.76 20.24
CA ALA A 311 -2.23 -13.34 21.64
C ALA A 311 -2.24 -14.56 22.56
N VAL A 312 -3.00 -15.62 22.21
CA VAL A 312 -3.02 -16.91 22.92
C VAL A 312 -1.62 -17.53 22.93
N GLY A 313 -0.96 -17.63 21.78
CA GLY A 313 0.42 -18.12 21.64
C GLY A 313 1.50 -17.22 22.25
N ARG A 314 1.12 -16.19 23.01
CA ARG A 314 2.00 -15.31 23.81
C ARG A 314 1.54 -15.16 25.27
N GLY A 315 0.55 -15.93 25.72
CA GLY A 315 -0.02 -15.83 27.06
C GLY A 315 -0.81 -14.54 27.34
N ARG A 316 -1.27 -13.83 26.30
CA ARG A 316 -1.94 -12.50 26.42
C ARG A 316 -3.45 -12.53 26.18
N MET A 317 -4.01 -13.73 26.07
CA MET A 317 -5.42 -14.01 25.82
C MET A 317 -5.63 -15.47 26.22
N GLN A 318 -6.67 -15.75 27.01
CA GLN A 318 -6.98 -17.13 27.38
C GLN A 318 -7.65 -17.86 26.20
N PRO A 319 -7.46 -19.18 26.00
CA PRO A 319 -8.11 -19.88 24.89
C PRO A 319 -9.64 -19.79 24.91
N MET A 320 -10.27 -19.82 26.09
CA MET A 320 -11.72 -19.58 26.23
C MET A 320 -12.13 -18.17 25.75
N GLU A 321 -11.32 -17.16 26.04
CA GLU A 321 -11.52 -15.78 25.59
C GLU A 321 -11.40 -15.68 24.06
N PHE A 322 -10.42 -16.39 23.47
CA PHE A 322 -10.29 -16.50 22.01
C PHE A 322 -11.57 -17.05 21.37
N HIS A 323 -12.13 -18.16 21.88
CA HIS A 323 -13.36 -18.73 21.31
C HIS A 323 -14.57 -17.81 21.49
N LEU A 324 -14.69 -17.14 22.64
CA LEU A 324 -15.76 -16.16 22.90
C LEU A 324 -15.67 -14.95 21.96
N HIS A 325 -14.47 -14.35 21.84
CA HIS A 325 -14.22 -13.21 20.98
C HIS A 325 -14.37 -13.55 19.49
N ARG A 326 -13.99 -14.78 19.11
CA ARG A 326 -14.24 -15.32 17.77
C ARG A 326 -15.75 -15.47 17.50
N ALA A 327 -16.53 -16.07 18.40
CA ALA A 327 -17.99 -16.20 18.22
C ALA A 327 -18.68 -14.83 18.10
N GLN A 328 -18.35 -13.89 18.99
CA GLN A 328 -18.88 -12.52 18.97
C GLN A 328 -18.50 -11.76 17.68
N MET A 329 -17.27 -11.95 17.18
CA MET A 329 -16.85 -11.40 15.89
C MET A 329 -17.67 -12.00 14.74
N MET A 330 -17.96 -13.31 14.75
CA MET A 330 -18.74 -13.96 13.69
C MET A 330 -20.18 -13.44 13.65
N GLU A 331 -20.84 -13.20 14.79
CA GLU A 331 -22.18 -12.57 14.85
C GLU A 331 -22.16 -11.10 14.39
N SER A 332 -21.10 -10.34 14.72
CA SER A 332 -20.89 -8.96 14.21
C SER A 332 -20.69 -8.90 12.70
N LEU A 333 -20.04 -9.91 12.11
CA LEU A 333 -19.93 -10.05 10.66
C LEU A 333 -21.28 -10.45 10.05
N ALA A 334 -21.95 -11.44 10.63
CA ALA A 334 -23.24 -11.98 10.18
C ALA A 334 -24.38 -10.97 10.12
N THR A 335 -24.47 -10.11 11.14
CA THR A 335 -25.45 -9.04 11.24
C THR A 335 -25.05 -7.80 10.45
N GLY A 336 -23.78 -7.72 10.01
CA GLY A 336 -23.19 -6.54 9.41
C GLY A 336 -22.98 -5.36 10.36
N VAL A 337 -23.17 -5.53 11.68
CA VAL A 337 -23.14 -4.47 12.70
C VAL A 337 -21.82 -4.49 13.46
N ASP A 338 -21.22 -3.32 13.69
CA ASP A 338 -19.98 -3.18 14.48
C ASP A 338 -20.21 -3.56 15.95
N ASP A 339 -19.31 -4.35 16.54
CA ASP A 339 -19.44 -4.85 17.91
C ASP A 339 -19.32 -3.77 19.00
N GLY A 340 -18.94 -2.54 18.62
CA GLY A 340 -18.90 -1.38 19.49
C GLY A 340 -17.78 -1.40 20.53
N ARG A 341 -16.92 -2.43 20.58
CA ARG A 341 -15.83 -2.51 21.58
C ARG A 341 -14.80 -1.39 21.42
N THR A 342 -14.58 -0.94 20.19
CA THR A 342 -13.67 0.15 19.84
C THR A 342 -14.28 1.54 20.05
N LYS A 343 -15.56 1.62 20.42
CA LYS A 343 -16.32 2.86 20.49
C LYS A 343 -16.01 3.69 21.74
N THR A 344 -16.11 5.01 21.67
CA THR A 344 -16.11 5.89 22.85
C THR A 344 -17.04 7.08 22.64
N SER A 345 -18.17 7.06 23.35
CA SER A 345 -19.21 8.09 23.38
C SER A 345 -18.88 9.23 24.37
N GLY A 346 -19.60 10.36 24.28
CA GLY A 346 -19.58 11.40 25.32
C GLY A 346 -18.43 12.43 25.25
N VAL A 347 -17.60 12.36 24.20
CA VAL A 347 -16.36 13.15 24.11
C VAL A 347 -16.64 14.62 23.77
N ILE A 348 -17.65 14.91 22.95
CA ILE A 348 -18.00 16.29 22.54
C ILE A 348 -18.62 17.07 23.72
N GLU A 349 -19.39 16.42 24.59
CA GLU A 349 -19.94 17.00 25.82
C GLU A 349 -18.83 17.31 26.83
N VAL A 350 -17.81 16.45 26.92
CA VAL A 350 -16.61 16.69 27.74
C VAL A 350 -15.79 17.87 27.20
N LEU A 351 -15.57 17.94 25.88
CA LEU A 351 -14.95 19.09 25.24
C LEU A 351 -15.77 20.37 25.49
N THR A 352 -17.10 20.31 25.34
CA THR A 352 -18.03 21.42 25.61
C THR A 352 -17.86 21.94 27.03
N LYS A 353 -17.83 21.05 28.04
CA LYS A 353 -17.59 21.40 29.46
C LYS A 353 -16.22 22.06 29.65
N TYR A 354 -15.16 21.47 29.11
CA TYR A 354 -13.80 22.00 29.18
C TYR A 354 -13.67 23.42 28.59
N TYR A 355 -14.26 23.67 27.42
CA TYR A 355 -14.17 24.99 26.79
C TYR A 355 -14.98 26.06 27.53
N HIS A 356 -16.04 25.69 28.26
CA HIS A 356 -16.73 26.61 29.16
C HIS A 356 -15.87 26.99 30.38
N SER A 357 -15.24 26.01 31.04
CA SER A 357 -14.57 26.22 32.34
C SER A 357 -13.10 26.64 32.26
N ALA A 358 -12.27 25.90 31.51
CA ALA A 358 -10.81 25.88 31.72
C ALA A 358 -9.96 26.45 30.56
N ALA A 359 -10.50 26.50 29.34
CA ALA A 359 -9.74 26.89 28.14
C ALA A 359 -9.50 28.42 28.02
N HIS A 360 -8.78 29.04 28.96
CA HIS A 360 -8.62 30.50 29.03
C HIS A 360 -7.82 31.12 27.86
N GLU A 361 -7.09 30.32 27.08
CA GLU A 361 -6.34 30.70 25.89
C GLU A 361 -7.19 30.83 24.61
N VAL A 362 -8.38 30.21 24.62
CA VAL A 362 -9.32 30.18 23.49
C VAL A 362 -10.21 31.41 23.51
N SER A 363 -10.35 32.08 22.37
CA SER A 363 -11.26 33.21 22.17
C SER A 363 -12.66 32.73 21.80
N ARG A 364 -12.73 31.77 20.86
CA ARG A 364 -13.95 31.08 20.45
C ARG A 364 -13.61 29.66 20.01
N VAL A 365 -14.53 28.72 20.21
CA VAL A 365 -14.46 27.36 19.66
C VAL A 365 -15.79 27.01 19.01
N TRP A 366 -15.73 26.27 17.91
CA TRP A 366 -16.88 25.62 17.31
C TRP A 366 -16.66 24.11 17.38
N LEU A 367 -17.68 23.37 17.81
CA LEU A 367 -17.73 21.91 17.86
C LEU A 367 -18.85 21.44 16.93
N CYS A 368 -18.64 20.31 16.25
CA CYS A 368 -19.68 19.67 15.45
C CYS A 368 -20.83 19.13 16.31
N SER A 369 -21.84 18.58 15.62
CA SER A 369 -22.88 17.72 16.21
C SER A 369 -22.26 16.56 16.99
N GLN A 370 -23.05 15.95 17.89
CA GLN A 370 -22.63 14.79 18.66
C GLN A 370 -22.13 13.65 17.76
N LEU A 371 -21.11 12.91 18.20
CA LEU A 371 -20.64 11.69 17.54
C LEU A 371 -19.97 10.75 18.54
N ASP A 372 -19.90 9.48 18.15
CA ASP A 372 -19.07 8.48 18.79
C ASP A 372 -17.68 8.44 18.13
N HIS A 373 -16.61 8.33 18.93
CA HIS A 373 -15.29 7.96 18.43
C HIS A 373 -15.21 6.45 18.18
N PHE A 374 -14.47 6.03 17.15
CA PHE A 374 -14.15 4.63 16.86
C PHE A 374 -12.64 4.45 16.66
N SER A 375 -12.03 3.54 17.41
CA SER A 375 -10.61 3.16 17.24
C SER A 375 -10.44 1.96 16.29
N ASN A 376 -9.21 1.71 15.83
CA ASN A 376 -8.91 0.48 15.08
C ASN A 376 -8.92 -0.76 16.00
N SER A 377 -9.58 -1.85 15.58
CA SER A 377 -9.54 -3.15 16.25
C SER A 377 -8.33 -3.99 15.83
N SER A 378 -8.18 -5.19 16.41
CA SER A 378 -7.23 -6.21 15.96
C SER A 378 -7.35 -6.54 14.46
N GLY A 379 -8.58 -6.50 13.90
CA GLY A 379 -8.88 -6.84 12.51
C GLY A 379 -8.53 -5.77 11.49
N ASP A 380 -8.64 -4.47 11.85
CA ASP A 380 -8.45 -3.35 10.93
C ASP A 380 -7.20 -2.47 11.22
N LYS A 381 -6.48 -2.71 12.31
CA LYS A 381 -5.24 -1.98 12.62
C LYS A 381 -4.24 -2.05 11.46
N GLY A 382 -3.77 -0.87 11.03
CA GLY A 382 -2.83 -0.69 9.92
C GLY A 382 -3.46 -0.35 8.56
N TRP A 383 -4.79 -0.41 8.42
CA TRP A 383 -5.47 -0.09 7.15
C TRP A 383 -6.88 0.53 7.31
N GLY A 384 -7.59 0.20 8.39
CA GLY A 384 -9.00 0.55 8.62
C GLY A 384 -9.36 2.03 8.77
N CYS A 385 -8.41 2.97 8.64
CA CYS A 385 -8.61 4.38 8.97
C CYS A 385 -9.83 5.01 8.27
N GLY A 386 -9.98 4.86 6.95
CA GLY A 386 -11.10 5.41 6.21
C GLY A 386 -12.45 4.90 6.70
N PHE A 387 -12.56 3.59 6.92
CA PHE A 387 -13.76 2.93 7.44
C PHE A 387 -14.11 3.39 8.87
N ARG A 388 -13.13 3.52 9.77
CA ARG A 388 -13.35 4.02 11.14
C ARG A 388 -13.76 5.50 11.17
N ASN A 389 -13.22 6.33 10.28
CA ASN A 389 -13.68 7.72 10.13
C ASN A 389 -15.07 7.81 9.51
N PHE A 390 -15.46 6.90 8.61
CA PHE A 390 -16.85 6.78 8.16
C PHE A 390 -17.80 6.42 9.31
N GLN A 391 -17.44 5.46 10.17
CA GLN A 391 -18.24 5.14 11.36
C GLN A 391 -18.42 6.36 12.29
N MET A 392 -17.37 7.17 12.50
CA MET A 392 -17.47 8.43 13.24
C MET A 392 -18.45 9.42 12.58
N VAL A 393 -18.34 9.67 11.27
CA VAL A 393 -19.25 10.57 10.54
C VAL A 393 -20.70 10.05 10.56
N LEU A 394 -20.90 8.76 10.28
CA LEU A 394 -22.21 8.12 10.30
C LEU A 394 -22.86 8.17 11.68
N SER A 395 -22.10 8.00 12.77
CA SER A 395 -22.65 8.14 14.12
C SER A 395 -23.23 9.53 14.38
N SER A 396 -22.66 10.58 13.78
CA SER A 396 -23.19 11.95 13.88
C SER A 396 -24.46 12.15 13.05
N LEU A 397 -24.54 11.51 11.88
CA LEU A 397 -25.74 11.52 11.04
C LEU A 397 -26.89 10.78 11.73
N LEU A 398 -26.64 9.62 12.34
CA LEU A 398 -27.64 8.81 13.05
C LEU A 398 -28.12 9.45 14.38
N LEU A 399 -27.33 10.36 14.95
CA LEU A 399 -27.73 11.16 16.13
C LEU A 399 -28.48 12.46 15.76
N ASN A 400 -28.57 12.82 14.48
CA ASN A 400 -29.20 14.06 14.02
C ASN A 400 -30.50 13.75 13.26
N GLU A 401 -31.64 14.07 13.90
CA GLU A 401 -32.99 13.76 13.43
C GLU A 401 -33.29 14.19 11.99
N THR A 402 -32.58 15.20 11.48
CA THR A 402 -32.65 15.66 10.09
C THR A 402 -32.47 14.50 9.10
N TYR A 403 -31.52 13.61 9.36
CA TYR A 403 -31.12 12.52 8.47
C TYR A 403 -31.89 11.21 8.69
N ASN A 404 -32.85 11.19 9.63
CA ASN A 404 -33.64 10.00 9.92
C ASN A 404 -34.32 9.42 8.66
N ASN A 405 -34.72 10.26 7.71
CA ASN A 405 -35.49 9.82 6.52
C ASN A 405 -34.66 9.01 5.50
N CYS A 406 -33.43 9.40 5.21
CA CYS A 406 -32.52 8.63 4.34
C CYS A 406 -31.92 7.42 5.09
N LEU A 407 -31.73 7.53 6.40
CA LEU A 407 -31.06 6.50 7.21
C LEU A 407 -32.02 5.54 7.95
N GLN A 408 -33.32 5.49 7.62
CA GLN A 408 -34.31 4.63 8.31
C GLN A 408 -33.93 3.13 8.32
N ALA A 409 -33.23 2.68 7.27
CA ALA A 409 -32.74 1.31 7.11
C ALA A 409 -31.45 1.01 7.90
N TYR A 410 -30.71 2.05 8.31
CA TYR A 410 -29.36 1.96 8.88
C TYR A 410 -29.36 2.34 10.37
N ARG A 411 -30.11 1.59 11.19
CA ARG A 411 -30.30 1.89 12.63
C ARG A 411 -29.10 1.57 13.53
N SER A 412 -28.01 1.09 12.95
CA SER A 412 -26.80 0.66 13.66
C SER A 412 -25.57 0.98 12.82
N ILE A 413 -24.41 1.15 13.48
CA ILE A 413 -23.14 1.36 12.79
C ILE A 413 -22.69 0.05 12.12
N PRO A 414 -22.40 0.04 10.80
CA PRO A 414 -21.97 -1.16 10.11
C PRO A 414 -20.53 -1.54 10.47
N CYS A 415 -20.23 -2.84 10.52
CA CYS A 415 -18.88 -3.36 10.70
C CYS A 415 -18.02 -3.15 9.44
N ILE A 416 -16.69 -3.27 9.55
CA ILE A 416 -15.76 -2.92 8.47
C ILE A 416 -16.05 -3.69 7.16
N PRO A 417 -16.29 -5.02 7.16
CA PRO A 417 -16.69 -5.73 5.93
C PRO A 417 -18.07 -5.32 5.38
N LYS A 418 -19.03 -4.92 6.24
CA LYS A 418 -20.29 -4.39 5.73
C LYS A 418 -20.13 -3.02 5.07
N ILE A 419 -19.20 -2.18 5.53
CA ILE A 419 -18.83 -0.94 4.83
C ILE A 419 -18.16 -1.25 3.48
N GLN A 420 -17.27 -2.25 3.41
CA GLN A 420 -16.69 -2.73 2.15
C GLN A 420 -17.80 -3.16 1.16
N CYS A 421 -18.77 -3.94 1.64
CA CYS A 421 -19.96 -4.35 0.88
C CYS A 421 -20.81 -3.16 0.39
N MET A 422 -21.07 -2.16 1.24
CA MET A 422 -21.85 -0.97 0.89
C MET A 422 -21.16 -0.07 -0.15
N ILE A 423 -19.82 -0.03 -0.18
CA ILE A 423 -19.05 0.66 -1.23
C ILE A 423 -19.14 -0.12 -2.56
N GLU A 424 -19.01 -1.45 -2.52
CA GLU A 424 -19.25 -2.29 -3.70
C GLU A 424 -20.68 -2.14 -4.24
N ASP A 425 -21.68 -2.00 -3.38
CA ASP A 425 -23.07 -1.72 -3.78
C ASP A 425 -23.22 -0.35 -4.45
N ALA A 426 -22.53 0.70 -3.96
CA ALA A 426 -22.46 1.99 -4.64
C ALA A 426 -21.79 1.89 -6.04
N TRP A 427 -20.75 1.07 -6.19
CA TRP A 427 -20.15 0.79 -7.49
C TRP A 427 -21.12 0.03 -8.43
N LYS A 428 -21.97 -0.87 -7.90
CA LYS A 428 -23.04 -1.56 -8.66
C LYS A 428 -24.16 -0.61 -9.07
N GLU A 429 -24.49 0.41 -8.26
CA GLU A 429 -25.36 1.54 -8.66
C GLU A 429 -24.74 2.39 -9.79
N GLY A 430 -23.41 2.30 -9.98
CA GLY A 430 -22.65 2.98 -11.03
C GLY A 430 -21.90 4.23 -10.57
N PHE A 431 -21.71 4.43 -9.26
CA PHE A 431 -20.85 5.48 -8.73
C PHE A 431 -19.37 5.15 -9.00
N ASP A 432 -18.59 6.17 -9.37
CA ASP A 432 -17.13 6.13 -9.59
C ASP A 432 -16.57 4.78 -10.14
N PRO A 433 -16.89 4.44 -11.40
CA PRO A 433 -16.37 3.22 -12.04
C PRO A 433 -14.84 3.24 -12.21
N GLN A 434 -14.20 4.42 -12.17
CA GLN A 434 -12.74 4.52 -12.20
C GLN A 434 -12.15 4.14 -10.85
N GLY A 435 -12.65 4.71 -9.75
CA GLY A 435 -12.34 4.31 -8.38
C GLY A 435 -12.53 2.80 -8.18
N ALA A 436 -13.69 2.27 -8.58
CA ALA A 436 -13.96 0.83 -8.56
C ALA A 436 -12.87 0.00 -9.28
N SER A 437 -12.41 0.44 -10.45
CA SER A 437 -11.37 -0.26 -11.22
C SER A 437 -10.02 -0.33 -10.49
N HIS A 438 -9.65 0.69 -9.70
CA HIS A 438 -8.41 0.67 -8.90
C HIS A 438 -8.40 -0.43 -7.83
N PHE A 439 -9.58 -0.87 -7.39
CA PHE A 439 -9.78 -1.98 -6.43
C PHE A 439 -10.18 -3.29 -7.12
N ASN A 440 -10.06 -3.40 -8.45
CA ASN A 440 -10.59 -4.54 -9.24
C ASN A 440 -12.08 -4.83 -8.99
N GLY A 441 -12.86 -3.81 -8.62
CA GLY A 441 -14.27 -3.91 -8.27
C GLY A 441 -14.58 -4.59 -6.93
N LYS A 442 -13.58 -4.81 -6.07
CA LYS A 442 -13.74 -5.58 -4.82
C LYS A 442 -12.96 -5.01 -3.63
N LEU A 443 -13.66 -4.87 -2.50
CA LEU A 443 -13.09 -4.53 -1.20
C LEU A 443 -13.28 -5.65 -0.17
N GLN A 444 -14.37 -6.41 -0.25
CA GLN A 444 -14.70 -7.46 0.72
C GLN A 444 -13.64 -8.55 0.76
N GLY A 445 -13.16 -8.86 1.97
CA GLY A 445 -12.07 -9.83 2.16
C GLY A 445 -10.68 -9.30 1.80
N THR A 446 -10.53 -8.00 1.51
CA THR A 446 -9.24 -7.32 1.34
C THR A 446 -8.90 -6.46 2.57
N LYS A 447 -7.72 -5.81 2.52
CA LYS A 447 -7.30 -4.76 3.47
C LYS A 447 -7.18 -3.40 2.79
N ALA A 448 -7.89 -3.22 1.68
CA ALA A 448 -7.76 -2.09 0.77
C ALA A 448 -7.86 -0.73 1.51
N TRP A 449 -6.90 0.16 1.24
CA TRP A 449 -6.92 1.53 1.73
C TRP A 449 -7.90 2.38 0.92
N ILE A 450 -8.99 2.84 1.54
CA ILE A 450 -9.95 3.76 0.92
C ILE A 450 -9.64 5.23 1.25
N GLY A 451 -10.05 6.13 0.35
CA GLY A 451 -9.85 7.57 0.41
C GLY A 451 -11.16 8.36 0.44
N ALA A 452 -11.07 9.65 0.09
CA ALA A 452 -12.23 10.55 0.07
C ALA A 452 -13.27 10.18 -1.01
N CYS A 453 -12.84 9.53 -2.10
CA CYS A 453 -13.71 9.14 -3.23
C CYS A 453 -14.74 8.09 -2.83
N GLU A 454 -14.30 7.00 -2.19
CA GLU A 454 -15.20 5.92 -1.73
C GLU A 454 -16.17 6.43 -0.65
N ILE A 455 -15.71 7.32 0.24
CA ILE A 455 -16.56 7.94 1.26
C ILE A 455 -17.60 8.88 0.65
N TYR A 456 -17.24 9.63 -0.40
CA TYR A 456 -18.21 10.43 -1.16
C TYR A 456 -19.22 9.55 -1.90
N GLY A 457 -18.77 8.50 -2.58
CA GLY A 457 -19.66 7.55 -3.29
C GLY A 457 -20.64 6.88 -2.33
N LEU A 458 -20.15 6.38 -1.19
CA LEU A 458 -20.95 5.75 -0.14
C LEU A 458 -21.95 6.71 0.51
N LEU A 459 -21.55 7.95 0.84
CA LEU A 459 -22.49 8.93 1.38
C LEU A 459 -23.55 9.31 0.32
N THR A 460 -23.16 9.42 -0.94
CA THR A 460 -24.09 9.76 -2.04
C THR A 460 -25.06 8.62 -2.38
N SER A 461 -24.66 7.34 -2.25
CA SER A 461 -25.57 6.20 -2.37
C SER A 461 -26.53 6.09 -1.18
N LEU A 462 -26.16 6.59 0.00
CA LEU A 462 -27.02 6.74 1.18
C LEU A 462 -27.90 8.01 1.18
N ASP A 463 -28.10 8.63 0.01
CA ASP A 463 -28.85 9.88 -0.20
C ASP A 463 -28.33 11.10 0.61
N ILE A 464 -27.09 11.05 1.10
CA ILE A 464 -26.44 12.14 1.85
C ILE A 464 -25.74 13.11 0.90
N LYS A 465 -26.08 14.40 1.00
CA LYS A 465 -25.49 15.47 0.19
C LYS A 465 -24.16 15.88 0.79
N CYS A 466 -23.08 15.46 0.14
CA CYS A 466 -21.71 15.80 0.51
C CYS A 466 -20.93 16.37 -0.69
N ARG A 467 -19.69 16.79 -0.44
CA ARG A 467 -18.71 17.19 -1.46
C ARG A 467 -17.28 16.92 -0.99
N ILE A 468 -16.37 16.76 -1.94
CA ILE A 468 -14.93 16.70 -1.71
C ILE A 468 -14.30 18.05 -2.01
N ILE A 469 -13.44 18.51 -1.09
CA ILE A 469 -12.52 19.64 -1.32
C ILE A 469 -11.09 19.12 -1.30
N ASP A 470 -10.31 19.41 -2.33
CA ASP A 470 -8.96 18.95 -2.62
C ASP A 470 -7.94 20.07 -2.41
N PHE A 471 -7.31 20.07 -1.23
CA PHE A 471 -6.18 20.93 -0.89
C PHE A 471 -4.88 20.31 -1.43
N HIS A 472 -4.72 20.29 -2.76
CA HIS A 472 -3.68 19.55 -3.47
C HIS A 472 -2.24 20.03 -3.25
N GLN A 473 -2.05 21.24 -2.75
CA GLN A 473 -0.73 21.79 -2.47
C GLN A 473 -0.76 22.72 -1.23
N PRO A 474 0.36 22.88 -0.50
CA PRO A 474 0.42 23.78 0.64
C PRO A 474 0.13 25.22 0.22
N SER A 475 -0.83 25.85 0.89
CA SER A 475 -1.25 27.25 0.66
C SER A 475 -0.39 28.27 1.44
N SER A 476 0.84 27.91 1.79
CA SER A 476 1.81 28.75 2.50
C SER A 476 3.24 28.33 2.16
N PRO A 477 4.19 29.28 1.97
CA PRO A 477 5.61 28.98 1.75
C PRO A 477 6.26 28.15 2.86
N SER A 478 5.68 28.10 4.07
CA SER A 478 6.16 27.27 5.19
C SER A 478 5.76 25.78 5.10
N GLY A 479 5.15 25.37 3.99
CA GLY A 479 4.65 24.02 3.75
C GLY A 479 3.38 23.69 4.53
N THR A 480 2.59 24.69 4.91
CA THR A 480 1.36 24.53 5.70
C THR A 480 0.10 24.87 4.88
N HIS A 481 -1.07 24.52 5.42
CA HIS A 481 -2.36 24.65 4.74
C HIS A 481 -3.32 25.65 5.43
N PRO A 482 -3.04 26.98 5.42
CA PRO A 482 -3.95 27.97 6.01
C PRO A 482 -5.35 27.98 5.37
N LEU A 483 -5.47 27.69 4.06
CA LEU A 483 -6.79 27.67 3.40
C LEU A 483 -7.69 26.55 3.90
N LEU A 484 -7.15 25.38 4.27
CA LEU A 484 -7.90 24.29 4.93
C LEU A 484 -8.47 24.75 6.28
N PHE A 485 -7.67 25.44 7.11
CA PHE A 485 -8.12 25.94 8.40
C PHE A 485 -9.21 27.02 8.24
N ASN A 486 -9.06 27.92 7.26
CA ASN A 486 -10.06 28.94 6.95
C ASN A 486 -11.36 28.33 6.38
N TRP A 487 -11.27 27.28 5.56
CA TRP A 487 -12.43 26.56 5.03
C TRP A 487 -13.22 25.91 6.18
N VAL A 488 -12.53 25.20 7.08
CA VAL A 488 -13.17 24.56 8.25
C VAL A 488 -13.75 25.61 9.21
N LEU A 489 -13.08 26.75 9.40
CA LEU A 489 -13.62 27.88 10.16
C LEU A 489 -14.95 28.36 9.56
N ASN A 490 -14.99 28.59 8.24
CA ASN A 490 -16.18 29.06 7.54
C ASN A 490 -17.31 28.01 7.57
N TYR A 491 -16.99 26.72 7.44
CA TYR A 491 -17.98 25.64 7.54
C TYR A 491 -18.71 25.66 8.88
N TYR A 492 -17.99 25.65 10.01
CA TYR A 492 -18.61 25.67 11.34
C TYR A 492 -19.19 27.04 11.73
N ALA A 493 -18.59 28.16 11.29
CA ALA A 493 -19.12 29.49 11.55
C ALA A 493 -20.35 29.85 10.70
N SER A 494 -20.65 29.09 9.64
CA SER A 494 -21.82 29.34 8.78
C SER A 494 -23.17 29.13 9.44
N GLU A 495 -23.24 28.42 10.58
CA GLU A 495 -24.50 28.14 11.31
C GLU A 495 -24.96 29.32 12.20
N GLY A 496 -24.50 30.53 11.90
CA GLY A 496 -24.85 31.75 12.63
C GLY A 496 -24.00 32.01 13.87
N THR A 497 -24.14 33.22 14.42
CA THR A 497 -23.33 33.68 15.55
C THR A 497 -23.86 33.15 16.87
N GLY A 498 -23.52 31.90 17.20
CA GLY A 498 -23.74 31.35 18.55
C GLY A 498 -23.21 32.30 19.62
N VAL A 499 -24.06 32.69 20.57
CA VAL A 499 -23.76 33.76 21.54
C VAL A 499 -22.91 33.20 22.68
N GLY A 500 -21.59 33.33 22.55
CA GLY A 500 -20.65 32.93 23.58
C GLY A 500 -19.28 32.53 23.04
N LYS A 501 -18.48 31.94 23.94
CA LYS A 501 -17.15 31.39 23.66
C LYS A 501 -17.22 30.01 22.98
N VAL A 502 -18.22 29.21 23.32
CA VAL A 502 -18.39 27.83 22.87
C VAL A 502 -19.62 27.76 21.98
N VAL A 503 -19.45 27.30 20.75
CA VAL A 503 -20.54 27.10 19.78
C VAL A 503 -20.64 25.61 19.48
N CYS A 504 -21.69 24.97 19.98
CA CYS A 504 -22.06 23.63 19.54
C CYS A 504 -22.95 23.78 18.30
N THR A 505 -22.57 23.16 17.19
CA THR A 505 -23.23 23.28 15.88
C THR A 505 -24.02 22.00 15.55
N SER A 506 -25.02 22.09 14.69
CA SER A 506 -25.66 20.91 14.08
C SER A 506 -24.91 20.40 12.85
N LYS A 507 -23.93 21.15 12.33
CA LYS A 507 -22.94 20.68 11.33
C LYS A 507 -22.33 19.33 11.69
N MET A 508 -22.13 18.51 10.68
CA MET A 508 -21.47 17.22 10.82
C MET A 508 -19.96 17.38 11.05
N PRO A 509 -19.29 16.37 11.65
CA PRO A 509 -17.84 16.24 11.59
C PRO A 509 -17.36 16.08 10.13
N ILE A 510 -16.12 16.49 9.86
CA ILE A 510 -15.53 16.49 8.50
C ILE A 510 -14.50 15.36 8.40
N TYR A 511 -14.63 14.50 7.39
CA TYR A 511 -13.60 13.48 7.06
C TYR A 511 -12.36 14.18 6.49
N LEU A 512 -11.15 13.83 6.93
CA LEU A 512 -9.88 14.41 6.49
C LEU A 512 -8.89 13.33 6.03
N GLN A 513 -8.68 13.27 4.72
CA GLN A 513 -7.66 12.44 4.07
C GLN A 513 -6.31 13.17 3.98
N HIS A 514 -5.24 12.39 4.04
CA HIS A 514 -3.92 12.69 3.47
C HIS A 514 -3.32 11.38 2.95
N GLN A 515 -2.17 11.44 2.27
CA GLN A 515 -1.54 10.21 1.78
C GLN A 515 -1.19 9.27 2.94
N GLY A 516 -1.81 8.09 2.94
CA GLY A 516 -1.53 6.98 3.87
C GLY A 516 -2.28 6.96 5.21
N HIS A 517 -3.11 7.96 5.53
CA HIS A 517 -3.97 7.92 6.73
C HIS A 517 -5.15 8.89 6.61
N SER A 518 -6.22 8.66 7.37
CA SER A 518 -7.34 9.60 7.48
C SER A 518 -7.80 9.79 8.93
N ARG A 519 -8.47 10.92 9.18
CA ARG A 519 -8.90 11.38 10.51
C ARG A 519 -10.24 12.11 10.41
N THR A 520 -10.89 12.38 11.54
CA THR A 520 -12.16 13.12 11.60
C THR A 520 -11.97 14.46 12.31
N ILE A 521 -12.26 15.58 11.66
CA ILE A 521 -12.29 16.91 12.28
C ILE A 521 -13.63 17.10 12.99
N VAL A 522 -13.59 17.40 14.29
CA VAL A 522 -14.77 17.57 15.16
C VAL A 522 -14.97 18.99 15.65
N GLY A 523 -14.12 19.93 15.22
CA GLY A 523 -14.23 21.33 15.59
C GLY A 523 -12.97 22.14 15.29
N ILE A 524 -13.02 23.42 15.65
CA ILE A 524 -11.94 24.39 15.45
C ILE A 524 -11.92 25.45 16.56
N GLU A 525 -10.73 25.79 17.04
CA GLU A 525 -10.47 26.90 17.95
C GLU A 525 -10.00 28.14 17.18
N GLU A 526 -10.54 29.31 17.53
CA GLU A 526 -9.87 30.60 17.38
C GLU A 526 -9.24 30.97 18.74
N ARG A 527 -7.92 31.03 18.81
CA ARG A 527 -7.19 31.42 20.03
C ARG A 527 -7.06 32.94 20.13
N LYS A 528 -6.84 33.47 21.34
CA LYS A 528 -6.79 34.92 21.60
C LYS A 528 -5.73 35.68 20.77
N ASN A 529 -4.68 34.99 20.32
CA ASN A 529 -3.65 35.51 19.41
C ASN A 529 -4.02 35.37 17.91
N LYS A 530 -5.30 35.13 17.58
CA LYS A 530 -5.84 34.90 16.23
C LYS A 530 -5.26 33.69 15.49
N THR A 531 -4.56 32.77 16.18
CA THR A 531 -4.16 31.49 15.58
C THR A 531 -5.29 30.47 15.63
N LEU A 532 -5.41 29.66 14.57
CA LEU A 532 -6.40 28.60 14.46
C LEU A 532 -5.82 27.24 14.87
N CYS A 533 -6.65 26.40 15.52
CA CYS A 533 -6.32 25.02 15.87
C CYS A 533 -7.50 24.10 15.50
N LEU A 534 -7.26 23.06 14.71
CA LEU A 534 -8.26 22.03 14.46
C LEU A 534 -8.35 21.07 15.65
N LEU A 535 -9.56 20.60 15.93
CA LEU A 535 -9.81 19.51 16.87
C LEU A 535 -10.07 18.25 16.05
N ILE A 536 -9.19 17.26 16.17
CA ILE A 536 -9.17 16.10 15.28
C ILE A 536 -9.17 14.80 16.10
N PHE A 537 -10.16 13.95 15.84
CA PHE A 537 -10.20 12.56 16.25
C PHE A 537 -9.39 11.70 15.28
N ASP A 538 -8.64 10.75 15.82
CA ASP A 538 -7.80 9.82 15.07
C ASP A 538 -8.21 8.38 15.42
N PRO A 539 -8.51 7.50 14.46
CA PRO A 539 -8.86 6.10 14.76
C PRO A 539 -7.65 5.29 15.27
N GLY A 540 -6.42 5.80 15.10
CA GLY A 540 -5.23 5.26 15.75
C GLY A 540 -5.14 5.59 17.25
N CYS A 541 -5.98 6.48 17.78
CA CYS A 541 -6.12 6.69 19.21
C CYS A 541 -6.97 5.57 19.82
N SER A 542 -6.44 4.82 20.78
CA SER A 542 -7.15 3.69 21.38
C SER A 542 -8.27 4.14 22.33
N SER A 543 -9.28 3.28 22.51
CA SER A 543 -10.48 3.59 23.28
C SER A 543 -10.19 3.87 24.75
N GLU A 544 -9.16 3.25 25.34
CA GLU A 544 -8.74 3.53 26.72
C GLU A 544 -8.17 4.95 26.85
N ASN A 545 -7.50 5.46 25.82
CA ASN A 545 -6.97 6.83 25.79
C ASN A 545 -8.09 7.86 25.60
N MET A 546 -9.09 7.57 24.76
CA MET A 546 -10.27 8.43 24.65
C MET A 546 -11.12 8.40 25.94
N GLN A 547 -11.25 7.24 26.60
CA GLN A 547 -11.92 7.12 27.90
C GLN A 547 -11.23 7.90 29.03
N LYS A 548 -9.91 8.16 28.98
CA LYS A 548 -9.24 9.02 29.98
C LYS A 548 -9.82 10.43 30.00
N LEU A 549 -10.21 10.96 28.83
CA LEU A 549 -10.89 12.26 28.71
C LEU A 549 -12.24 12.26 29.47
N LEU A 550 -12.95 11.14 29.48
CA LEU A 550 -14.25 11.02 30.17
C LEU A 550 -14.12 10.90 31.70
N LYS A 551 -12.99 10.37 32.19
CA LYS A 551 -12.79 9.97 33.59
C LYS A 551 -12.07 11.03 34.45
N GLN A 552 -11.49 12.06 33.84
CA GLN A 552 -10.68 13.08 34.53
C GLN A 552 -11.17 14.50 34.23
N ASN A 553 -10.78 15.46 35.08
CA ASN A 553 -10.90 16.88 34.75
C ASN A 553 -9.96 17.19 33.59
N VAL A 554 -10.48 17.20 32.37
CA VAL A 554 -9.71 17.47 31.14
C VAL A 554 -8.96 18.77 31.26
N ASP A 555 -7.66 18.71 30.95
CA ASP A 555 -6.75 19.84 30.95
C ASP A 555 -6.17 20.11 29.54
N GLY A 556 -5.36 21.16 29.42
CA GLY A 556 -4.73 21.52 28.16
C GLY A 556 -3.72 20.48 27.63
N ALA A 557 -3.12 19.66 28.52
CA ALA A 557 -2.18 18.61 28.13
C ALA A 557 -2.90 17.37 27.57
N SER A 558 -4.00 16.95 28.19
CA SER A 558 -4.86 15.85 27.72
C SER A 558 -5.33 16.06 26.28
N LEU A 559 -5.63 17.31 25.91
CA LEU A 559 -6.07 17.67 24.56
C LEU A 559 -4.94 17.82 23.53
N LYS A 560 -3.66 17.66 23.90
CA LYS A 560 -2.51 17.70 22.97
C LYS A 560 -2.61 16.64 21.86
N GLY A 561 -3.28 15.52 22.14
CA GLY A 561 -3.58 14.48 21.15
C GLY A 561 -4.54 14.96 20.06
N LEU A 562 -5.56 15.74 20.42
CA LEU A 562 -6.66 16.17 19.54
C LEU A 562 -6.34 17.49 18.80
N ARG A 563 -5.65 18.42 19.48
CA ARG A 563 -5.31 19.76 18.97
C ARG A 563 -4.25 19.70 17.86
N LYS A 564 -4.57 20.20 16.66
CA LYS A 564 -3.65 20.32 15.51
C LYS A 564 -3.58 21.76 15.02
N PHE A 565 -2.44 22.42 15.25
CA PHE A 565 -2.15 23.77 14.76
C PHE A 565 -1.74 23.77 13.29
N VAL A 566 -1.85 24.92 12.61
CA VAL A 566 -1.45 25.12 11.20
C VAL A 566 -0.04 24.57 10.90
N GLY A 567 0.92 24.77 11.82
CA GLY A 567 2.29 24.26 11.68
C GLY A 567 2.45 22.73 11.72
N SER A 568 1.40 21.98 12.07
CA SER A 568 1.42 20.51 12.17
C SER A 568 0.76 19.78 10.99
N LEU A 569 0.03 20.48 10.11
CA LEU A 569 -0.50 19.91 8.88
C LEU A 569 0.40 20.32 7.70
N LYS A 570 1.33 19.43 7.35
CA LYS A 570 2.38 19.65 6.33
C LYS A 570 2.50 18.55 5.27
N HIS A 571 1.53 17.64 5.16
CA HIS A 571 1.51 16.73 4.01
C HIS A 571 1.25 17.52 2.72
N LYS A 572 1.78 17.05 1.57
CA LYS A 572 1.68 17.76 0.29
C LYS A 572 0.22 18.11 -0.06
N GLN A 573 -0.67 17.14 0.14
CA GLN A 573 -2.09 17.20 -0.19
C GLN A 573 -2.95 16.76 0.99
N TYR A 574 -4.09 17.43 1.17
CA TYR A 574 -5.19 16.99 2.02
C TYR A 574 -6.48 17.00 1.20
N GLN A 575 -7.37 16.05 1.44
CA GLN A 575 -8.74 16.11 0.93
C GLN A 575 -9.71 16.05 2.11
N ILE A 576 -10.83 16.74 2.02
CA ILE A 576 -11.92 16.63 3.00
C ILE A 576 -13.22 16.19 2.35
N VAL A 577 -14.02 15.39 3.07
CA VAL A 577 -15.44 15.15 2.74
C VAL A 577 -16.28 15.83 3.82
N ALA A 578 -17.12 16.77 3.39
CA ALA A 578 -18.06 17.47 4.25
C ALA A 578 -19.50 17.17 3.83
N VAL A 579 -20.40 17.03 4.81
CA VAL A 579 -21.85 16.89 4.59
C VAL A 579 -22.50 18.28 4.64
N ASP A 580 -23.31 18.58 3.62
CA ASP A 580 -24.07 19.82 3.46
C ASP A 580 -25.60 19.60 3.54
N GLY A 581 -26.10 18.36 3.60
CA GLY A 581 -27.52 18.04 3.80
C GLY A 581 -27.95 16.67 3.27
N GLN A 582 -29.20 16.57 2.79
CA GLN A 582 -29.75 15.39 2.08
C GLN A 582 -29.89 15.67 0.58
N LEU A 583 -29.91 14.60 -0.22
CA LEU A 583 -30.19 14.62 -1.66
C LEU A 583 -31.65 14.26 -1.91
N SER A 584 -32.30 14.96 -2.83
CA SER A 584 -33.45 14.40 -3.53
C SER A 584 -33.01 13.30 -4.51
N PRO A 585 -33.89 12.35 -4.91
CA PRO A 585 -33.55 11.33 -5.91
C PRO A 585 -33.05 11.91 -7.25
N GLY A 586 -33.54 13.10 -7.64
CA GLY A 586 -33.05 13.84 -8.80
C GLY A 586 -31.62 14.35 -8.64
N GLU A 587 -31.27 14.91 -7.48
CA GLU A 587 -29.88 15.30 -7.19
C GLU A 587 -28.95 14.09 -7.11
N LYS A 588 -29.39 12.98 -6.52
CA LYS A 588 -28.61 11.72 -6.50
C LYS A 588 -28.33 11.22 -7.92
N ALA A 589 -29.32 11.23 -8.81
CA ALA A 589 -29.12 10.84 -10.21
C ALA A 589 -28.12 11.76 -10.96
N VAL A 590 -28.10 13.07 -10.65
CA VAL A 590 -27.08 14.00 -11.15
C VAL A 590 -25.70 13.65 -10.59
N ARG A 591 -25.56 13.49 -9.25
CA ARG A 591 -24.27 13.14 -8.63
C ARG A 591 -23.72 11.79 -9.09
N LEU A 592 -24.59 10.82 -9.37
CA LEU A 592 -24.24 9.53 -9.98
C LEU A 592 -23.61 9.74 -11.36
N GLN A 593 -24.25 10.54 -12.22
CA GLN A 593 -23.73 10.83 -13.56
C GLN A 593 -22.44 11.67 -13.53
N GLU A 594 -22.31 12.61 -12.59
CA GLU A 594 -21.07 13.38 -12.36
C GLU A 594 -19.92 12.48 -11.91
N SER A 595 -20.18 11.50 -11.03
CA SER A 595 -19.14 10.60 -10.50
C SER A 595 -18.44 9.73 -11.56
N LYS A 596 -19.06 9.55 -12.74
CA LYS A 596 -18.47 8.83 -13.88
C LYS A 596 -17.29 9.58 -14.52
N VAL A 597 -17.15 10.87 -14.25
CA VAL A 597 -15.96 11.68 -14.59
C VAL A 597 -15.57 12.43 -13.32
N PHE A 598 -15.06 11.68 -12.35
CA PHE A 598 -14.90 12.11 -10.97
C PHE A 598 -14.06 13.39 -10.82
N ARG A 599 -14.60 14.39 -10.11
CA ARG A 599 -13.99 15.72 -9.90
C ARG A 599 -14.29 16.23 -8.49
N ALA A 600 -13.37 17.00 -7.93
CA ALA A 600 -13.50 17.69 -6.64
C ALA A 600 -13.29 19.20 -6.80
N GLU A 601 -13.79 19.99 -5.85
CA GLU A 601 -13.43 21.41 -5.69
C GLU A 601 -11.93 21.48 -5.31
N ARG A 602 -11.11 22.26 -6.01
CA ARG A 602 -9.64 22.30 -5.80
C ARG A 602 -9.21 23.64 -5.22
N ILE A 603 -8.26 23.63 -4.28
CA ILE A 603 -7.77 24.82 -3.58
C ILE A 603 -6.26 24.70 -3.25
N PRO A 604 -5.41 25.72 -3.51
CA PRO A 604 -5.64 26.89 -4.35
C PRO A 604 -5.53 26.54 -5.84
#